data_AF-A0A5J6P4N7-F1
#
_entry.id   AF-A0A5J6P4N7-F1
#
_cell.length_a   1.000
_cell.length_b   1.000
_cell.length_c   1.000
_cell.angle_alpha   90.00
_cell.angle_beta   90.00
_cell.angle_gamma   90.00
#
_symmetry.space_group_name_H-M   'P 1'
#
loop_
_entity.id
_entity.type
_entity.pdbx_description
1 polymer ?
#
loop_
_entity_poly.entity_id
_entity_poly.type
_entity_poly.pdbx_seq_one_letter_code
_entity_poly.pdbx_strand_id
1 'polypeptide(L)'
;MQKNAVLTVDEKNIRGKTVVYQRVKDQYLNMYIIPILERNWSYKDAVTDEIVISWRSYEATGGWLSRLIGFPEGSPPYTFNGSCLAKDGFDFDFKNRDIHIKDEE
;
A
#
# COMPACT_ATOMS: atom_id res chain seq x y z
N MET A 1 10.21 8.51 15.19
CA MET A 1 9.05 7.91 14.49
C MET A 1 9.54 7.29 13.19
N GLN A 2 9.48 5.97 13.07
CA GLN A 2 9.87 5.25 11.85
C GLN A 2 8.80 5.54 10.78
N LYS A 3 9.20 6.09 9.63
CA LYS A 3 8.28 6.28 8.50
C LYS A 3 8.06 4.91 7.86
N ASN A 4 6.99 4.21 8.23
CA ASN A 4 6.72 2.87 7.71
C ASN A 4 6.08 2.90 6.31
N ALA A 5 5.42 4.00 5.95
CA ALA A 5 4.89 4.25 4.61
C ALA A 5 5.74 5.33 3.93
N VAL A 6 6.71 4.90 3.11
CA VAL A 6 7.61 5.78 2.35
C VAL A 6 7.48 5.44 0.88
N LEU A 7 7.26 6.46 0.06
CA LEU A 7 7.42 6.37 -1.37
C LEU A 7 8.91 6.37 -1.69
N THR A 8 9.35 5.37 -2.44
CA THR A 8 10.70 5.29 -3.00
C THR A 8 10.61 5.45 -4.51
N VAL A 9 11.38 6.39 -5.06
CA VAL A 9 11.44 6.69 -6.50
C VAL A 9 12.90 6.85 -6.89
N ASP A 10 13.33 6.15 -7.93
CA ASP A 10 14.59 6.44 -8.59
C ASP A 10 14.43 7.58 -9.60
N GLU A 11 14.43 8.83 -9.10
CA GLU A 11 14.18 10.02 -9.92
C GLU A 11 15.19 10.20 -11.08
N LYS A 12 16.41 9.67 -10.94
CA LYS A 12 17.44 9.81 -11.97
C LYS A 12 17.17 8.92 -13.17
N ASN A 13 16.61 7.75 -12.94
CA ASN A 13 16.50 6.70 -13.93
C ASN A 13 15.08 6.51 -14.45
N ILE A 14 14.08 7.24 -13.96
CA ILE A 14 12.68 6.95 -14.28
C ILE A 14 12.05 7.86 -15.34
N ARG A 15 12.57 9.07 -15.55
CA ARG A 15 11.98 10.04 -16.48
C ARG A 15 12.06 9.55 -17.93
N GLY A 16 10.95 9.63 -18.66
CA GLY A 16 10.80 9.17 -20.04
C GLY A 16 10.69 7.65 -20.17
N LYS A 17 10.65 6.90 -19.07
CA LYS A 17 10.59 5.44 -19.10
C LYS A 17 9.16 4.91 -19.08
N THR A 18 9.02 3.72 -19.63
CA THR A 18 7.82 2.90 -19.48
C THR A 18 7.99 1.97 -18.29
N VAL A 19 7.04 2.01 -17.37
CA VAL A 19 6.99 1.14 -16.20
C VAL A 19 5.81 0.20 -16.26
N VAL A 20 5.97 -0.99 -15.67
CA VAL A 20 4.94 -2.03 -15.56
C VAL A 20 4.61 -2.22 -14.09
N TYR A 21 3.32 -2.33 -13.78
CA TYR A 21 2.90 -2.67 -12.43
C TYR A 21 3.38 -4.09 -12.08
N GLN A 22 4.11 -4.22 -10.98
CA GLN A 22 4.51 -5.50 -10.45
C GLN A 22 3.60 -5.83 -9.27
N ARG A 23 2.77 -6.85 -9.43
CA ARG A 23 1.92 -7.35 -8.35
C ARG A 23 2.79 -8.03 -7.29
N VAL A 24 2.94 -7.37 -6.14
CA VAL A 24 3.51 -7.99 -4.94
C VAL A 24 2.38 -8.55 -4.10
N LYS A 25 2.62 -9.72 -3.49
CA LYS A 25 1.61 -10.37 -2.65
C LYS A 25 1.38 -9.55 -1.38
N ASP A 26 0.13 -9.23 -1.11
CA ASP A 26 -0.28 -8.65 0.17
C ASP A 26 0.04 -9.63 1.31
N GLN A 27 0.42 -9.09 2.46
CA GLN A 27 0.76 -9.90 3.63
C GLN A 27 0.12 -9.36 4.90
N TYR A 28 -0.27 -10.27 5.78
CA TYR A 28 -0.72 -9.91 7.13
C TYR A 28 0.47 -9.84 8.09
N LEU A 29 0.56 -8.75 8.83
CA LEU A 29 1.53 -8.59 9.90
C LEU A 29 0.99 -9.25 11.17
N ASN A 30 1.43 -10.48 11.42
CA ASN A 30 0.91 -11.32 12.51
C ASN A 30 1.51 -11.00 13.89
N MET A 31 2.40 -10.02 14.00
CA MET A 31 3.04 -9.62 15.25
C MET A 31 2.18 -8.66 16.10
N TYR A 32 1.00 -8.29 15.62
CA TYR A 32 0.10 -7.34 16.27
C TYR A 32 -1.18 -8.05 16.74
N ILE A 33 -1.76 -7.57 17.85
CA ILE A 33 -3.03 -8.07 18.40
C ILE A 33 -4.18 -7.87 17.41
N ILE A 34 -4.08 -6.82 16.58
CA ILE A 34 -5.01 -6.54 15.50
C ILE A 34 -4.40 -6.98 14.17
N PRO A 35 -5.16 -7.65 13.28
CA PRO A 35 -4.65 -7.99 11.96
C PRO A 35 -4.40 -6.70 11.17
N ILE A 36 -3.16 -6.54 10.71
CA ILE A 36 -2.77 -5.43 9.83
C ILE A 36 -2.41 -6.02 8.46
N LEU A 37 -3.11 -5.56 7.42
CA LEU A 37 -2.80 -5.88 6.04
C LEU A 37 -1.74 -4.91 5.53
N GLU A 38 -0.55 -5.40 5.18
CA GLU A 38 0.43 -4.66 4.40
C GLU A 38 0.20 -4.95 2.91
N ARG A 39 -0.10 -3.90 2.15
CA ARG A 39 -0.10 -3.93 0.69
C ARG A 39 1.16 -3.29 0.15
N ASN A 40 1.74 -3.91 -0.86
CA ASN A 40 2.95 -3.45 -1.52
C ASN A 40 2.61 -3.04 -2.96
N TRP A 41 2.97 -1.80 -3.30
CA TRP A 41 2.86 -1.28 -4.64
C TRP A 41 4.26 -1.14 -5.21
N SER A 42 4.47 -1.69 -6.41
CA SER A 42 5.77 -1.61 -7.09
C SER A 42 5.58 -1.49 -8.58
N TYR A 43 6.45 -0.68 -9.19
CA TYR A 43 6.55 -0.51 -10.63
C TYR A 43 7.98 -0.76 -11.05
N LYS A 44 8.14 -1.59 -12.07
CA LYS A 44 9.43 -1.94 -12.65
C LYS A 44 9.60 -1.30 -14.02
N ASP A 45 10.83 -0.93 -14.37
CA ASP A 45 11.18 -0.49 -15.72
C ASP A 45 10.98 -1.66 -16.70
N ALA A 46 10.24 -1.40 -17.78
CA ALA A 46 9.91 -2.41 -18.80
C ALA A 46 11.14 -2.96 -19.55
N VAL A 47 12.25 -2.23 -19.56
CA VAL A 47 13.49 -2.60 -20.27
C VAL A 47 14.46 -3.35 -19.36
N THR A 48 14.65 -2.85 -18.13
CA THR A 48 15.68 -3.36 -17.21
C THR A 48 15.15 -4.33 -16.17
N ASP A 49 13.82 -4.43 -16.02
CA ASP A 49 13.14 -5.21 -14.98
C ASP A 49 13.44 -4.74 -13.53
N GLU A 50 14.10 -3.60 -13.37
CA GLU A 50 14.43 -3.02 -12.06
C GLU A 50 13.23 -2.27 -11.45
N ILE A 51 13.01 -2.41 -10.15
CA ILE A 51 11.99 -1.65 -9.42
C ILE A 51 12.43 -0.19 -9.33
N VAL A 52 11.66 0.71 -9.94
CA VAL A 52 11.95 2.15 -10.00
C VAL A 52 10.98 2.99 -9.15
N ILE A 53 9.80 2.45 -8.81
CA ILE A 53 8.87 3.05 -7.86
C ILE A 53 8.36 1.96 -6.92
N SER A 54 8.33 2.25 -5.62
CA SER A 54 7.61 1.40 -4.68
C SER A 54 7.09 2.18 -3.47
N TRP A 55 5.98 1.72 -2.90
CA TRP A 55 5.51 2.18 -1.61
C TRP A 55 4.68 1.10 -0.91
N ARG A 56 4.45 1.32 0.39
CA ARG A 56 3.63 0.44 1.23
C ARG A 56 2.40 1.18 1.72
N SER A 57 1.31 0.44 1.88
CA SER A 57 0.15 0.89 2.62
C SER A 57 -0.26 -0.17 3.64
N TYR A 58 -0.77 0.30 4.77
CA TYR A 58 -1.21 -0.52 5.88
C TYR A 58 -2.70 -0.29 6.12
N GLU A 59 -3.45 -1.36 6.25
CA GLU A 59 -4.88 -1.32 6.60
C GLU A 59 -5.12 -2.14 7.86
N ALA A 60 -5.84 -1.56 8.81
CA ALA A 60 -6.23 -2.22 10.05
C ALA A 60 -7.74 -2.05 10.24
N THR A 61 -8.45 -3.18 10.27
CA THR A 61 -9.91 -3.22 10.40
C THR A 61 -10.32 -4.07 11.59
N GLY A 62 -11.15 -3.51 12.46
CA GLY A 62 -11.69 -4.13 13.66
C GLY A 62 -13.21 -4.23 13.63
N GLY A 63 -13.80 -4.98 14.56
CA GLY A 63 -15.24 -5.17 14.63
C GLY A 63 -15.79 -6.33 13.78
N TRP A 64 -14.91 -7.18 13.25
CA TRP A 64 -15.34 -8.45 12.61
C TRP A 64 -15.89 -9.43 13.67
N LEU A 65 -15.22 -9.55 14.82
CA LEU A 65 -15.66 -10.35 15.97
C LEU A 65 -16.98 -9.84 16.54
N SER A 66 -17.26 -8.54 16.45
CA SER A 66 -18.52 -8.00 16.94
C SER A 66 -19.75 -8.37 16.12
N ARG A 67 -19.57 -8.98 14.95
CA ARG A 67 -20.67 -9.56 14.19
C ARG A 67 -21.06 -10.95 14.71
N LEU A 68 -20.21 -11.60 15.51
CA LEU A 68 -20.37 -12.98 15.97
C LEU A 68 -20.89 -13.10 17.41
N ILE A 69 -20.66 -12.10 18.24
CA ILE A 69 -21.06 -12.07 19.66
C ILE A 69 -21.98 -10.88 19.90
N GLY A 70 -23.18 -11.13 20.44
CA GLY A 70 -24.06 -10.06 20.91
C GLY A 70 -23.45 -9.37 22.13
N PHE A 71 -23.37 -8.05 22.12
CA PHE A 71 -22.76 -7.29 23.22
C PHE A 71 -23.82 -6.90 24.25
N PRO A 72 -23.49 -6.97 25.55
CA PRO A 72 -24.36 -6.44 26.60
C PRO A 72 -24.55 -4.93 26.42
N GLU A 73 -25.74 -4.43 26.77
CA GLU A 73 -26.07 -3.00 26.70
C GLU A 73 -25.05 -2.17 27.50
N GLY A 74 -24.51 -1.13 26.86
CA GLY A 74 -23.57 -0.19 27.48
C GLY A 74 -22.07 -0.45 27.23
N SER A 75 -21.69 -1.54 26.55
CA SER A 75 -20.30 -1.82 26.17
C SER A 75 -20.18 -2.13 24.67
N PRO A 76 -20.32 -1.12 23.80
CA PRO A 76 -20.22 -1.34 22.36
C PRO A 76 -18.82 -1.88 22.00
N PRO A 77 -18.75 -2.75 20.99
CA PRO A 77 -17.48 -3.30 20.53
C PRO A 77 -16.54 -2.22 20.00
N TYR A 78 -15.24 -2.40 20.20
CA TYR A 78 -14.22 -1.60 19.54
C TYR A 78 -14.25 -1.86 18.02
N THR A 79 -14.84 -0.93 17.28
CA THR A 79 -14.78 -0.88 15.82
C THR A 79 -13.71 0.13 15.40
N PHE A 80 -12.93 -0.22 14.38
CA PHE A 80 -11.97 0.69 13.78
C PHE A 80 -11.78 0.33 12.32
N ASN A 81 -11.50 1.35 11.52
CA ASN A 81 -11.10 1.22 10.13
C ASN A 81 -10.04 2.29 9.88
N GLY A 82 -8.78 1.87 9.92
CA GLY A 82 -7.64 2.76 9.78
C GLY A 82 -6.79 2.36 8.60
N SER A 83 -6.34 3.36 7.84
CA SER A 83 -5.35 3.18 6.79
C SER A 83 -4.16 4.10 7.01
N CYS A 84 -2.97 3.61 6.67
CA CYS A 84 -1.74 4.39 6.64
C CYS A 84 -1.09 4.18 5.28
N LEU A 85 -0.97 5.27 4.52
CA LEU A 85 -0.42 5.27 3.17
C LEU A 85 0.61 6.39 3.05
N ALA A 86 1.60 6.18 2.20
CA ALA A 86 2.50 7.25 1.78
C ALA A 86 1.67 8.21 0.93
N LYS A 87 1.38 9.41 1.46
CA LYS A 87 0.59 10.43 0.75
C LYS A 87 1.11 10.65 -0.67
N ASP A 88 2.42 10.79 -0.80
CA ASP A 88 3.10 11.02 -2.08
C ASP A 88 3.02 9.82 -3.04
N GLY A 89 2.87 8.59 -2.52
CA GLY A 89 2.70 7.38 -3.33
C GLY A 89 1.29 7.23 -3.88
N PHE A 90 0.27 7.58 -3.08
CA PHE A 90 -1.12 7.58 -3.53
C PHE A 90 -1.38 8.67 -4.56
N ASP A 91 -0.83 9.87 -4.35
CA ASP A 91 -0.94 11.01 -5.24
C ASP A 91 0.19 11.04 -6.30
N PHE A 92 0.86 9.90 -6.56
CA PHE A 92 2.02 9.90 -7.46
C PHE A 92 1.60 10.18 -8.90
N ASP A 93 2.01 11.34 -9.41
CA ASP A 93 1.65 11.79 -10.75
C ASP A 93 2.64 11.28 -11.79
N PHE A 94 2.34 10.10 -12.34
CA PHE A 94 3.14 9.50 -13.41
C PHE A 94 3.17 10.38 -14.67
N LYS A 95 2.07 11.05 -15.02
CA LYS A 95 1.94 11.82 -16.25
C LYS A 95 2.79 13.09 -16.21
N ASN A 96 2.70 13.86 -15.12
CA ASN A 96 3.48 15.09 -14.96
C ASN A 96 4.99 14.81 -14.79
N ARG A 97 5.37 13.58 -14.43
CA ARG A 97 6.77 13.14 -14.34
C ARG A 97 7.30 12.48 -15.60
N ASP A 98 6.54 12.48 -16.69
CA ASP A 98 6.92 11.88 -17.97
C ASP A 98 7.22 10.37 -17.82
N ILE A 99 6.36 9.66 -17.09
CA ILE A 99 6.46 8.21 -16.86
C ILE A 99 5.23 7.55 -17.50
N HIS A 100 5.48 6.56 -18.35
CA HIS A 100 4.42 5.84 -19.05
C HIS A 100 4.11 4.53 -18.33
N ILE A 101 2.85 4.29 -17.97
CA ILE A 101 2.43 3.00 -17.42
C ILE A 101 2.01 2.11 -18.57
N LYS A 102 2.53 0.88 -18.62
CA LYS A 102 2.03 -0.19 -19.48
C LYS A 102 1.25 -1.17 -18.61
N ASP A 103 -0.02 -1.36 -18.93
CA ASP A 103 -0.84 -2.40 -18.30
C ASP A 103 -0.29 -3.78 -18.69
N GLU A 104 -0.22 -4.71 -17.73
CA GLU A 104 0.05 -6.12 -18.05
C GLU A 104 -1.16 -6.66 -18.84
N GLU A 105 -0.93 -7.12 -20.07
CA GLU A 105 -1.92 -7.85 -20.89
C GLU A 105 -2.25 -9.23 -20.32
#